data_AF-A0A819PLH8-F1
#
_entry.id   AF-A0A819PLH8-F1
#
_cell.length_a   1.000
_cell.length_b   1.000
_cell.length_c   1.000
_cell.angle_alpha   90.00
_cell.angle_beta   90.00
_cell.angle_gamma   90.00
#
_symmetry.space_group_name_H-M   'P 1'
#
loop_
_entity.id
_entity.type
_entity.pdbx_description
1 polymer ?
#
loop_
_entity_poly.entity_id
_entity_poly.type
_entity_poly.pdbx_seq_one_letter_code
_entity_poly.pdbx_strand_id
1 'polypeptide(L)' 'AIVNHESNGIDIIIAIVLNDITPLNQKNYDLVLELKDNASKLLLAVMESRDDSTNAERILRNITPVSQL' A
#
# COMPACT_ATOMS: atom_id res chain seq x y z
N ALA A 1 17.96 -2.38 3.77
CA ALA A 1 18.65 -1.07 3.67
C ALA A 1 17.70 0.01 3.17
N ILE A 2 16.91 -0.26 2.12
CA ILE A 2 15.82 0.65 1.71
C ILE A 2 14.82 0.78 2.90
N VAL A 3 14.50 -0.33 3.59
CA VAL A 3 13.56 -0.49 4.74
C VAL A 3 13.86 0.27 6.03
N ASN A 4 15.12 0.64 6.26
CA ASN A 4 15.49 1.18 7.57
C ASN A 4 15.35 2.71 7.68
N HIS A 5 14.98 3.39 6.59
CA HIS A 5 14.55 4.81 6.58
C HIS A 5 13.15 4.97 5.91
N GLU A 6 12.39 3.87 5.89
CA GLU A 6 11.34 3.55 4.91
C GLU A 6 9.93 3.63 5.48
N SER A 7 9.79 4.13 6.71
CA SER A 7 8.47 4.40 7.30
C SER A 7 7.62 5.24 6.35
N ASN A 8 8.21 6.20 5.64
CA ASN A 8 7.46 6.99 4.66
C ASN A 8 7.11 6.20 3.39
N GLY A 9 7.97 5.26 2.96
CA GLY A 9 7.79 4.52 1.71
C GLY A 9 6.55 3.62 1.75
N ILE A 10 6.43 2.80 2.79
CA ILE A 10 5.27 1.90 2.95
C ILE A 10 3.98 2.69 3.15
N ASP A 11 3.99 3.82 3.87
CA ASP A 11 2.79 4.66 4.04
C ASP A 11 2.34 5.25 2.69
N ILE A 12 3.27 5.63 1.83
CA ILE A 12 2.96 6.10 0.47
C ILE A 12 2.32 4.97 -0.34
N ILE A 13 2.87 3.76 -0.32
CA ILE A 13 2.30 2.63 -1.07
C ILE A 13 0.90 2.28 -0.55
N ILE A 14 0.71 2.25 0.77
CA ILE A 14 -0.62 2.06 1.39
C ILE A 14 -1.59 3.17 0.94
N ALA A 15 -1.16 4.43 0.94
CA ALA A 15 -1.98 5.56 0.51
C ALA A 15 -2.37 5.48 -0.97
N ILE A 16 -1.50 4.97 -1.84
CA ILE A 16 -1.80 4.74 -3.27
C ILE A 16 -2.92 3.71 -3.42
N VAL A 17 -2.89 2.64 -2.63
CA VAL A 17 -3.92 1.59 -2.67
C VAL A 17 -5.25 2.12 -2.14
N LEU A 18 -5.24 2.72 -0.95
CA LEU A 18 -6.46 3.09 -0.21
C LEU A 18 -7.16 4.34 -0.72
N ASN A 19 -6.42 5.32 -1.28
CA ASN A 19 -7.01 6.60 -1.66
C ASN A 19 -7.35 6.66 -3.15
N ASP A 20 -8.32 7.52 -3.48
CA ASP A 20 -8.57 7.91 -4.86
C ASP A 20 -7.44 8.80 -5.38
N ILE A 21 -6.99 8.52 -6.61
CA ILE A 21 -5.93 9.29 -7.27
C ILE A 21 -6.59 10.31 -8.21
N THR A 22 -7.15 11.37 -7.63
CA THR A 22 -7.83 12.44 -8.38
C THR A 22 -6.87 13.61 -8.62
N PRO A 23 -6.87 14.23 -9.83
CA PRO A 23 -7.76 13.99 -10.97
C PRO A 23 -7.30 12.89 -11.93
N LEU A 24 -6.17 12.22 -11.68
CA LEU A 24 -5.56 11.28 -12.63
C LEU A 24 -6.51 10.15 -13.05
N ASN A 25 -7.27 9.59 -12.11
CA ASN A 25 -8.30 8.57 -12.32
C ASN A 25 -9.32 9.00 -13.41
N GLN A 26 -9.65 10.28 -13.50
CA GLN A 26 -10.64 10.79 -14.45
C GLN A 26 -10.12 10.82 -15.90
N LYS A 27 -8.80 10.92 -16.09
CA LYS A 27 -8.18 11.09 -17.42
C LYS A 27 -7.42 9.84 -17.87
N ASN A 28 -6.90 9.06 -16.93
CA ASN A 28 -5.98 7.96 -17.17
C ASN A 28 -6.25 6.82 -16.19
N TYR A 29 -7.49 6.30 -16.21
CA TYR A 29 -7.91 5.19 -15.35
C TYR A 29 -6.97 3.98 -15.46
N ASP A 30 -6.59 3.59 -16.67
CA ASP A 30 -5.71 2.43 -16.90
C ASP A 30 -4.35 2.58 -16.20
N LEU A 31 -3.78 3.80 -16.21
CA LEU A 31 -2.53 4.09 -15.51
C LEU A 31 -2.71 4.02 -13.99
N VAL A 32 -3.84 4.51 -13.46
CA VAL A 32 -4.16 4.39 -12.03
C VAL A 32 -4.35 2.93 -11.64
N LEU A 33 -5.00 2.14 -12.48
CA LEU A 33 -5.21 0.72 -12.24
C LEU A 33 -3.89 -0.04 -12.21
N GLU A 34 -3.00 0.19 -13.18
CA GLU A 34 -1.66 -0.41 -13.21
C GLU A 34 -0.83 0.01 -11.98
N LEU A 35 -0.89 1.28 -11.59
CA LEU A 35 -0.21 1.78 -10.39
C LEU A 35 -0.72 1.08 -9.12
N LYS A 36 -2.04 0.95 -8.96
CA LYS A 36 -2.64 0.27 -7.80
C LYS A 36 -2.35 -1.23 -7.80
N ASP A 37 -2.32 -1.88 -8.97
CA ASP A 37 -1.97 -3.29 -9.11
C ASP A 37 -0.51 -3.55 -8.68
N ASN A 38 0.43 -2.73 -9.18
CA ASN A 38 1.84 -2.84 -8.79
C ASN A 38 2.05 -2.55 -7.29
N ALA A 39 1.37 -1.54 -6.74
CA ALA A 39 1.40 -1.25 -5.31
C ALA A 39 0.87 -2.42 -4.48
N SER A 40 -0.23 -3.05 -4.92
CA SER A 40 -0.83 -4.20 -4.23
C SER A 40 0.10 -5.42 -4.24
N LYS A 41 0.74 -5.72 -5.38
CA LYS A 41 1.75 -6.79 -5.48
C LYS A 41 2.93 -6.57 -4.56
N LEU A 42 3.41 -5.33 -4.44
CA LEU A 42 4.50 -4.99 -3.52
C LEU A 42 4.09 -5.21 -2.06
N LEU A 43 2.89 -4.75 -1.65
CA LEU A 43 2.40 -4.96 -0.29
C LEU A 43 2.22 -6.45 0.02
N LEU A 44 1.73 -7.26 -0.92
CA LEU A 44 1.61 -8.71 -0.76
C LEU A 44 2.99 -9.36 -0.56
N ALA A 45 4.00 -8.99 -1.37
CA ALA A 45 5.35 -9.52 -1.23
C ALA A 45 5.97 -9.16 0.14
N VAL A 46 5.70 -7.94 0.66
CA VAL A 46 6.14 -7.53 2.00
C VAL A 46 5.42 -8.35 3.08
N MET A 47 4.12 -8.59 2.95
CA MET A 47 3.35 -9.39 3.90
C MET A 47 3.75 -10.88 3.92
N GLU A 48 4.18 -11.43 2.79
CA GLU A 48 4.65 -12.82 2.69
C GLU A 48 6.08 -13.01 3.21
N SER A 49 6.86 -11.92 3.29
CA SER A 49 8.23 -11.94 3.83
C SER A 49 8.23 -12.24 5.32
N ARG A 50 8.78 -13.39 5.71
CA ARG A 50 8.86 -13.83 7.11
C ARG A 50 9.77 -12.97 7.99
N ASP A 51 10.70 -12.24 7.36
CA ASP A 51 11.70 -11.43 8.04
C ASP A 51 11.20 -10.00 8.33
N ASP A 52 10.00 -9.63 7.87
CA ASP A 52 9.46 -8.26 7.96
C ASP A 52 8.08 -8.19 8.64
N SER A 53 8.00 -8.76 9.84
CA SER A 53 6.77 -8.76 10.64
C SER A 53 6.28 -7.36 11.02
N THR A 54 7.19 -6.40 11.19
CA THR A 54 6.85 -5.02 11.56
C THR A 54 6.06 -4.33 10.45
N ASN A 55 6.52 -4.46 9.20
CA ASN A 55 5.80 -3.87 8.07
C ASN A 55 4.55 -4.66 7.73
N ALA A 56 4.55 -5.98 7.86
CA ALA A 56 3.35 -6.80 7.69
C ALA A 56 2.22 -6.38 8.65
N GLU A 57 2.54 -6.19 9.95
CA GLU A 57 1.57 -5.69 10.92
C GLU A 57 1.04 -4.30 10.56
N ARG A 58 1.93 -3.41 10.11
CA ARG A 58 1.54 -2.04 9.73
C ARG A 58 0.64 -2.01 8.50
N ILE A 59 0.90 -2.85 7.50
CA ILE A 59 0.02 -3.02 6.34
C ILE A 59 -1.35 -3.50 6.81
N LEU A 60 -1.38 -4.59 7.59
CA LEU A 60 -2.63 -5.17 8.14
C LEU A 60 -3.45 -4.14 8.90
N ARG A 61 -2.83 -3.32 9.77
CA ARG A 61 -3.52 -2.28 10.54
C ARG A 61 -4.21 -1.23 9.68
N ASN A 62 -3.65 -0.89 8.52
CA ASN A 62 -4.22 0.14 7.64
C ASN A 62 -5.30 -0.40 6.68
N ILE A 63 -5.20 -1.68 6.27
CA ILE A 63 -6.15 -2.29 5.32
C ILE A 63 -7.32 -3.00 6.01
N THR A 64 -7.19 -3.32 7.30
CA THR A 64 -8.27 -3.95 8.07
C THR A 64 -9.36 -2.90 8.34
N PRO A 65 -10.63 -3.15 7.96
CA PRO A 65 -11.72 -2.27 8.31
C PRO A 65 -11.79 -2.09 9.83
N VAL A 66 -11.77 -0.84 10.30
CA VAL A 66 -12.05 -0.57 11.71
C VAL A 66 -13.54 -0.85 11.90
N SER A 67 -13.86 -1.95 12.57
CA SER A 67 -15.23 -2.25 12.97
C SER A 67 -15.77 -1.08 13.80
N GLN A 68 -16.67 -0.30 13.21
CA GLN A 68 -17.40 0.75 13.92
C GLN A 68 -18.42 0.05 14.82
N LEU A 69 -18.08 -0.10 16.11
CA LEU A 69 -19.03 -0.40 17.18
C LEU A 69 -19.59 0.91 17.74
#